data_AF-A0A7S3JGH4-F1
#
_entry.id   AF-A0A7S3JGH4-F1
#
_cell.length_a   1.000
_cell.length_b   1.000
_cell.length_c   1.000
_cell.angle_alpha   90.00
_cell.angle_beta   90.00
_cell.angle_gamma   90.00
#
_symmetry.space_group_name_H-M   'P 1'
#
loop_
_entity.id
_entity.type
_entity.pdbx_description
1 polymer ?
#
loop_
_entity_poly.entity_id
_entity_poly.type
_entity_poly.pdbx_seq_one_letter_code
_entity_poly.pdbx_strand_id
1 'polypeptide(L)'
;GLLPIGLCSIVAALLAVMALIRTSFKEYKRNLIVSVVIVLFLLHPKITETGLSLFECIQVDEADFRVRDALDMTCFSAIHMLWCFLVSVPMLLVWTVGYPMIILIILVQNRKKLNSQRIKQYYHLLYLGYRDDRFYWEFVNTFRKCMLIVIKVFLSQFSSGYKGMVAIILLIATWRVQLYLC
;
A
#
# COMPACT_ATOMS: atom_id res chain seq x y z
N GLY A 1 33.96 34.89 42.56
CA GLY A 1 33.78 33.49 42.15
C GLY A 1 32.64 33.34 41.15
N LEU A 2 32.89 33.66 39.88
CA LEU A 2 31.89 33.57 38.78
C LEU A 2 32.11 32.37 37.85
N LEU A 3 33.27 31.72 37.96
CA LEU A 3 33.64 30.53 37.19
C LEU A 3 32.69 29.32 37.36
N PRO A 4 32.18 28.98 38.56
CA PRO A 4 31.32 27.78 38.70
C PRO A 4 29.92 27.97 38.09
N ILE A 5 29.40 29.19 38.05
CA ILE A 5 28.07 29.49 37.48
C ILE A 5 28.10 29.43 35.95
N GLY A 6 29.18 29.93 35.33
CA GLY A 6 29.39 29.87 33.88
C GLY A 6 29.58 28.46 33.35
N LEU A 7 30.26 27.58 34.11
CA LEU A 7 30.40 26.17 33.73
C LEU A 7 29.07 25.42 33.82
N CYS A 8 28.26 25.66 34.86
CA CYS A 8 26.96 25.02 35.01
C CYS A 8 25.97 25.41 33.91
N SER A 9 25.96 26.66 33.45
CA SER A 9 25.06 27.10 32.38
C SER A 9 25.43 26.51 31.02
N ILE A 10 26.74 26.39 30.71
CA ILE A 10 27.22 25.74 29.49
C ILE A 10 26.89 24.24 29.51
N VAL A 11 27.10 23.55 30.63
CA VAL A 11 26.75 22.13 30.77
C VAL A 11 25.23 21.93 30.66
N ALA A 12 24.42 22.79 31.28
CA ALA A 12 22.97 22.73 31.15
C ALA A 12 22.49 22.98 29.71
N ALA A 13 23.10 23.93 29.00
CA ALA A 13 22.81 24.20 27.59
C ALA A 13 23.22 23.02 26.70
N LEU A 14 24.39 22.42 26.91
CA LEU A 14 24.84 21.25 26.18
C LEU A 14 23.98 20.01 26.47
N LEU A 15 23.57 19.79 27.72
CA LEU A 15 22.62 18.73 28.09
C LEU A 15 21.24 18.96 27.49
N ALA A 16 20.76 20.21 27.45
CA ALA A 16 19.50 20.57 26.79
C ALA A 16 19.59 20.34 25.28
N VAL A 17 20.68 20.77 24.63
CA VAL A 17 20.92 20.52 23.20
C VAL A 17 21.05 19.02 22.91
N MET A 18 21.81 18.28 23.72
CA MET A 18 21.91 16.82 23.59
C MET A 18 20.58 16.12 23.84
N ALA A 19 19.76 16.60 24.79
CA ALA A 19 18.41 16.10 25.05
C ALA A 19 17.45 16.41 23.90
N LEU A 20 17.51 17.63 23.33
CA LEU A 20 16.76 18.06 22.15
C LEU A 20 17.17 17.26 20.90
N ILE A 21 18.46 16.94 20.75
CA ILE A 21 18.96 16.06 19.68
C ILE A 21 18.54 14.59 19.93
N ARG A 22 18.54 14.12 21.19
CA ARG A 22 18.07 12.77 21.56
C ARG A 22 16.57 12.59 21.34
N THR A 23 15.76 13.60 21.65
CA THR A 23 14.31 13.59 21.38
C THR A 23 14.05 13.66 19.88
N SER A 24 14.82 14.48 19.14
CA SER A 24 14.80 14.55 17.67
C SER A 24 15.05 13.18 17.01
N PHE A 25 16.00 12.37 17.49
CA PHE A 25 16.23 11.04 16.91
C PHE A 25 15.05 10.07 17.06
N LYS A 26 14.31 10.13 18.18
CA LYS A 26 13.14 9.27 18.42
C LYS A 26 11.94 9.73 17.58
N GLU A 27 11.75 11.04 17.50
CA GLU A 27 10.74 11.71 16.68
C GLU A 27 10.99 11.49 15.17
N TYR A 28 12.24 11.59 14.73
CA TYR A 28 12.67 11.34 13.36
C TYR A 28 12.45 9.88 12.95
N LYS A 29 12.85 8.91 13.78
CA LYS A 29 12.57 7.49 13.54
C LYS A 29 11.08 7.21 13.41
N ARG A 30 10.25 7.83 14.26
CA ARG A 30 8.80 7.68 14.19
C ARG A 30 8.24 8.23 12.89
N ASN A 31 8.59 9.48 12.56
CA ASN A 31 8.11 10.13 11.34
C ASN A 31 8.58 9.38 10.08
N LEU A 32 9.80 8.84 10.08
CA LEU A 32 10.31 7.99 9.00
C LEU A 32 9.44 6.73 8.84
N ILE A 33 9.16 6.01 9.93
CA ILE A 33 8.33 4.79 9.88
C ILE A 33 6.92 5.11 9.36
N VAL A 34 6.29 6.17 9.87
CA VAL A 34 4.96 6.62 9.42
C VAL A 34 4.97 6.94 7.93
N SER A 35 5.93 7.74 7.47
CA SER A 35 6.08 8.09 6.06
C SER A 35 6.27 6.84 5.19
N VAL A 36 7.12 5.91 5.62
CA VAL A 36 7.33 4.64 4.89
C VAL A 36 6.04 3.84 4.79
N VAL A 37 5.30 3.66 5.89
CA VAL A 37 4.02 2.92 5.89
C VAL A 37 3.02 3.54 4.91
N ILE A 38 2.90 4.87 4.89
CA ILE A 38 1.99 5.57 3.98
C ILE A 38 2.46 5.43 2.54
N VAL A 39 3.74 5.65 2.26
CA VAL A 39 4.30 5.52 0.92
C VAL A 39 4.08 4.11 0.39
N LEU A 40 4.35 3.07 1.19
CA LEU A 40 4.10 1.69 0.81
C LEU A 40 2.61 1.43 0.54
N PHE A 41 1.71 1.99 1.36
CA PHE A 41 0.27 1.89 1.13
C PHE A 41 -0.19 2.62 -0.14
N LEU A 42 0.37 3.78 -0.45
CA LEU A 42 0.08 4.54 -1.67
C LEU A 42 0.65 3.88 -2.92
N LEU A 43 1.84 3.29 -2.83
CA LEU A 43 2.47 2.55 -3.92
C LEU A 43 1.84 1.18 -4.16
N HIS A 44 1.11 0.64 -3.18
CA HIS A 44 0.48 -0.67 -3.24
C HIS A 44 -0.29 -0.94 -4.54
N PRO A 45 -1.26 -0.10 -4.96
CA PRO A 45 -2.02 -0.32 -6.20
C PRO A 45 -1.12 -0.25 -7.43
N LYS A 46 -0.10 0.63 -7.44
CA LYS A 46 0.79 0.78 -8.60
C LYS A 46 1.68 -0.44 -8.78
N ILE A 47 2.27 -0.94 -7.70
CA ILE A 47 3.11 -2.14 -7.73
C ILE A 47 2.27 -3.38 -8.07
N THR A 48 1.04 -3.47 -7.55
CA THR A 48 0.09 -4.52 -7.93
C THR A 48 -0.25 -4.46 -9.43
N GLU A 49 -0.46 -3.26 -9.98
CA GLU A 49 -0.67 -3.06 -11.41
C GLU A 49 0.50 -3.56 -12.24
N THR A 50 1.73 -3.22 -11.86
CA THR A 50 2.94 -3.69 -12.56
C THR A 50 3.10 -5.20 -12.50
N GLY A 51 2.81 -5.84 -11.36
CA GLY A 51 2.85 -7.31 -11.27
C GLY A 51 1.79 -7.98 -12.14
N LEU A 52 0.59 -7.38 -12.20
CA LEU A 52 -0.51 -7.90 -13.01
C LEU A 52 -0.36 -7.59 -14.50
N SER A 53 0.37 -6.53 -14.90
CA SER A 53 0.49 -6.15 -16.32
C SER A 53 1.27 -7.17 -17.15
N LEU A 54 2.09 -8.02 -16.52
CA LEU A 54 2.71 -9.15 -17.21
C LEU A 54 1.66 -10.15 -17.74
N PHE A 55 0.50 -10.27 -17.10
CA PHE A 55 -0.62 -11.10 -17.60
C PHE A 55 -1.48 -10.38 -18.64
N GLU A 56 -1.17 -9.11 -18.95
CA GLU A 56 -1.93 -8.31 -19.90
C GLU A 56 -1.47 -8.60 -21.35
N CYS A 57 -2.03 -9.65 -21.94
CA CYS A 57 -1.78 -10.01 -23.34
C CYS A 57 -2.69 -9.24 -24.28
N ILE A 58 -2.13 -8.67 -25.35
CA ILE A 58 -2.85 -8.05 -26.46
C ILE A 58 -2.62 -8.81 -27.76
N GLN A 59 -3.63 -8.87 -28.62
CA GLN A 59 -3.47 -9.42 -29.97
C GLN A 59 -2.87 -8.34 -30.87
N VAL A 60 -1.72 -8.64 -31.48
CA VAL A 60 -1.02 -7.73 -32.41
C VAL A 60 -1.30 -8.12 -33.86
N ASP A 61 -1.36 -9.42 -34.13
CA ASP A 61 -1.57 -9.98 -35.48
C ASP A 61 -2.45 -11.24 -35.42
N GLU A 62 -2.71 -11.89 -36.56
CA GLU A 62 -3.42 -13.17 -36.59
C GLU A 62 -2.70 -14.24 -35.76
N ALA A 63 -3.33 -14.67 -34.65
CA ALA A 63 -2.80 -15.61 -33.67
C ALA A 63 -1.49 -15.19 -32.94
N ASP A 64 -1.05 -13.93 -33.05
CA ASP A 64 0.10 -13.42 -32.30
C ASP A 64 -0.33 -12.58 -31.10
N PHE A 65 -0.06 -13.10 -29.90
CA PHE A 65 -0.34 -12.46 -28.62
C PHE A 65 0.96 -11.98 -27.98
N ARG A 66 1.03 -10.69 -27.66
CA ARG A 66 2.19 -10.07 -27.01
C ARG A 66 1.80 -9.44 -25.68
N VAL A 67 2.75 -9.34 -24.76
CA VAL A 67 2.54 -8.61 -23.51
C VAL A 67 2.41 -7.12 -23.82
N ARG A 68 1.39 -6.45 -23.28
CA ARG A 68 1.10 -5.03 -23.59
C ARG A 68 2.30 -4.11 -23.32
N ASP A 69 2.95 -4.31 -22.17
CA ASP A 69 4.06 -3.45 -21.72
C ASP A 69 5.42 -3.88 -22.32
N ALA A 70 5.48 -5.04 -23.00
CA ALA A 70 6.69 -5.63 -23.58
C ALA A 70 6.35 -6.40 -24.87
N LEU A 71 6.25 -5.69 -26.00
CA LEU A 71 5.83 -6.27 -27.29
C LEU A 71 6.82 -7.28 -27.88
N ASP A 72 8.06 -7.25 -27.39
CA ASP A 72 9.10 -8.24 -27.70
C ASP A 72 8.81 -9.62 -27.07
N MET A 73 8.01 -9.66 -25.99
CA MET A 73 7.65 -10.90 -25.31
C MET A 73 6.35 -11.49 -25.86
N THR A 74 6.44 -12.73 -26.37
CA THR A 74 5.27 -13.52 -26.80
C THR A 74 4.54 -14.11 -25.60
N CYS A 75 3.23 -13.91 -25.55
CA CYS A 75 2.38 -14.51 -24.53
C CYS A 75 2.38 -16.04 -24.66
N PHE A 76 2.25 -16.71 -23.51
CA PHE A 76 2.32 -18.18 -23.38
C PHE A 76 3.63 -18.84 -23.81
N SER A 77 4.66 -18.07 -24.17
CA SER A 77 6.00 -18.61 -24.38
C SER A 77 6.62 -19.13 -23.09
N ALA A 78 7.62 -20.00 -23.19
CA ALA A 78 8.33 -20.54 -22.03
C ALA A 78 8.93 -19.43 -21.15
N ILE A 79 9.48 -18.38 -21.78
CA ILE A 79 10.04 -17.23 -21.06
C ILE A 79 8.95 -16.44 -20.35
N HIS A 80 7.84 -16.15 -21.03
CA HIS A 80 6.71 -15.44 -20.42
C HIS A 80 6.14 -16.20 -19.22
N MET A 81 5.93 -17.52 -19.36
CA MET A 81 5.45 -18.36 -18.26
C MET A 81 6.42 -18.37 -17.08
N LEU A 82 7.74 -18.39 -17.34
CA LEU A 82 8.77 -18.30 -16.30
C LEU A 82 8.66 -16.99 -15.52
N TRP A 83 8.55 -15.85 -16.21
CA TRP A 83 8.38 -14.54 -15.56
C TRP A 83 7.06 -14.47 -14.77
N CYS A 84 5.97 -14.98 -15.33
CA CYS A 84 4.68 -15.04 -14.65
C CYS A 84 4.75 -15.82 -13.33
N PHE A 85 5.30 -17.04 -13.36
CA PHE A 85 5.29 -17.91 -12.18
C PHE A 85 6.42 -17.64 -11.18
N LEU A 86 7.60 -17.23 -11.62
CA LEU A 86 8.73 -17.01 -10.71
C LEU A 86 8.84 -15.57 -10.20
N VAL A 87 8.29 -14.60 -10.94
CA VAL A 87 8.38 -13.18 -10.57
C VAL A 87 7.01 -12.63 -10.20
N SER A 88 6.06 -12.63 -11.13
CA SER A 88 4.76 -11.96 -10.88
C SER A 88 3.93 -12.64 -9.81
N VAL A 89 3.78 -13.98 -9.82
CA VAL A 89 2.97 -14.68 -8.80
C VAL A 89 3.55 -14.49 -7.39
N PRO A 90 4.84 -14.74 -7.11
CA PRO A 90 5.41 -14.51 -5.79
C PRO A 90 5.33 -13.04 -5.35
N MET A 91 5.59 -12.11 -6.27
CA MET A 91 5.46 -10.68 -6.03
C MET A 91 4.03 -10.31 -5.62
N LEU A 92 3.00 -10.75 -6.35
CA LEU A 92 1.61 -10.48 -6.03
C LEU A 92 1.19 -11.11 -4.70
N LEU A 93 1.65 -12.34 -4.41
CA LEU A 93 1.36 -12.98 -3.13
C LEU A 93 1.94 -12.20 -1.95
N VAL A 94 3.22 -11.83 -2.01
CA VAL A 94 3.90 -11.11 -0.93
C VAL A 94 3.39 -9.67 -0.82
N TRP A 95 3.29 -8.96 -1.95
CA TRP A 95 2.99 -7.53 -1.98
C TRP A 95 1.49 -7.23 -1.98
N THR A 96 0.74 -7.84 -2.91
CA THR A 96 -0.69 -7.52 -3.06
C THR A 96 -1.51 -8.09 -1.91
N VAL A 97 -1.19 -9.30 -1.43
CA VAL A 97 -1.92 -9.96 -0.34
C VAL A 97 -1.20 -9.85 1.00
N GLY A 98 0.09 -10.22 1.06
CA GLY A 98 0.83 -10.30 2.31
C GLY A 98 0.90 -8.98 3.08
N TYR A 99 1.32 -7.89 2.43
CA TYR A 99 1.48 -6.59 3.08
C TYR A 99 0.17 -6.05 3.70
N PRO A 100 -0.97 -5.97 2.97
CA PRO A 100 -2.23 -5.54 3.57
C PRO A 100 -2.70 -6.46 4.70
N MET A 101 -2.52 -7.78 4.56
CA MET A 101 -2.92 -8.74 5.60
C MET A 101 -2.11 -8.58 6.88
N ILE A 102 -0.79 -8.35 6.79
CA ILE A 102 0.06 -8.12 7.97
C ILE A 102 -0.42 -6.88 8.73
N ILE A 103 -0.66 -5.76 8.04
CA ILE A 103 -1.12 -4.53 8.71
C ILE A 103 -2.52 -4.72 9.29
N LEU A 104 -3.43 -5.37 8.55
CA LEU A 104 -4.78 -5.65 9.04
C LEU A 104 -4.72 -6.54 10.30
N ILE A 105 -3.90 -7.58 10.31
CA ILE A 105 -3.69 -8.46 11.48
C ILE A 105 -3.17 -7.64 12.67
N ILE A 106 -2.18 -6.77 12.47
CA ILE A 106 -1.65 -5.90 13.53
C ILE A 106 -2.76 -5.02 14.11
N LEU A 107 -3.61 -4.42 13.27
CA LEU A 107 -4.72 -3.57 13.70
C LEU A 107 -5.82 -4.37 14.41
N VAL A 108 -6.19 -5.54 13.90
CA VAL A 108 -7.19 -6.43 14.51
C VAL A 108 -6.73 -6.93 15.87
N GLN A 109 -5.48 -7.38 16.00
CA GLN A 109 -4.91 -7.82 17.27
C GLN A 109 -4.87 -6.69 18.31
N ASN A 110 -4.64 -5.46 17.85
CA ASN A 110 -4.59 -4.27 18.70
C ASN A 110 -5.92 -3.49 18.74
N ARG A 111 -7.04 -4.05 18.27
CA ARG A 111 -8.33 -3.35 18.14
C ARG A 111 -8.79 -2.64 19.42
N LYS A 112 -8.63 -3.28 20.58
CA LYS A 112 -9.01 -2.72 21.90
C LYS A 112 -8.07 -1.60 22.36
N LYS A 113 -6.92 -1.44 21.70
CA LYS A 113 -5.84 -0.51 21.99
C LYS A 113 -5.50 0.36 20.77
N LEU A 114 -6.42 0.53 19.82
CA LEU A 114 -6.22 1.41 18.65
C LEU A 114 -5.91 2.85 19.08
N ASN A 115 -6.53 3.30 20.18
CA ASN A 115 -6.26 4.60 20.80
C ASN A 115 -5.02 4.64 21.69
N SER A 116 -4.30 3.51 21.85
CA SER A 116 -3.03 3.51 22.57
C SER A 116 -1.97 4.26 21.78
N GLN A 117 -1.12 4.99 22.51
CA GLN A 117 -0.13 5.85 21.87
C GLN A 117 0.88 5.09 21.01
N ARG A 118 1.08 3.79 21.28
CA ARG A 118 1.98 2.93 20.51
C ARG A 118 1.48 2.62 19.10
N ILE A 119 0.18 2.38 18.92
CA ILE A 119 -0.41 2.03 17.61
C ILE A 119 -0.75 3.31 16.85
N LYS A 120 -1.35 4.28 17.55
CA LYS A 120 -1.73 5.57 16.98
C LYS A 120 -0.54 6.31 16.38
N GLN A 121 0.62 6.30 17.02
CA GLN A 121 1.79 7.01 16.51
C GLN A 121 2.33 6.50 15.16
N TYR A 122 2.00 5.27 14.73
CA TYR A 122 2.51 4.67 13.49
C TYR A 122 1.42 4.45 12.42
N TYR A 123 0.23 4.03 12.83
CA TYR A 123 -0.82 3.56 11.92
C TYR A 123 -2.05 4.47 11.89
N HIS A 124 -2.09 5.54 12.69
CA HIS A 124 -3.28 6.41 12.77
C HIS A 124 -3.75 6.92 11.42
N LEU A 125 -2.80 7.21 10.51
CA LEU A 125 -3.12 7.70 9.17
C LEU A 125 -3.84 6.67 8.29
N LEU A 126 -3.70 5.37 8.57
CA LEU A 126 -4.39 4.30 7.84
C LEU A 126 -5.85 4.11 8.26
N TYR A 127 -6.29 4.72 9.36
CA TYR A 127 -7.69 4.68 9.80
C TYR A 127 -8.19 6.07 10.22
N LEU A 128 -7.49 7.13 9.83
CA LEU A 128 -7.84 8.51 10.14
C LEU A 128 -9.18 8.84 9.47
N GLY A 129 -10.14 9.37 10.24
CA GLY A 129 -11.46 9.73 9.73
C GLY A 129 -12.47 8.57 9.70
N TYR A 130 -12.06 7.35 10.06
CA TYR A 130 -12.98 6.23 10.28
C TYR A 130 -13.31 6.09 11.76
N ARG A 131 -14.51 5.57 12.04
CA ARG A 131 -14.87 5.19 13.41
C ARG A 131 -14.00 4.00 13.88
N ASP A 132 -13.76 3.91 15.19
CA ASP A 132 -12.92 2.86 15.79
C ASP A 132 -13.45 1.43 15.52
N ASP A 133 -14.74 1.27 15.23
CA ASP A 133 -15.37 0.00 14.84
C ASP A 133 -15.13 -0.36 13.35
N ARG A 134 -14.58 0.56 12.55
CA ARG A 134 -14.43 0.45 11.08
C ARG A 134 -13.02 0.75 10.58
N PHE A 135 -12.02 0.47 11.40
CA PHE A 135 -10.59 0.64 11.07
C PHE A 135 -10.11 -0.18 9.86
N TYR A 136 -10.84 -1.23 9.46
CA TYR A 136 -10.50 -2.09 8.32
C TYR A 136 -10.91 -1.51 6.96
N TRP A 137 -11.63 -0.37 6.92
CA TRP A 137 -12.22 0.15 5.69
C TRP A 137 -11.20 0.54 4.62
N GLU A 138 -10.03 1.05 5.01
CA GLU A 138 -8.96 1.34 4.05
C GLU A 138 -8.46 0.10 3.31
N PHE A 139 -8.52 -1.08 3.94
CA PHE A 139 -8.17 -2.34 3.28
C PHE A 139 -9.22 -2.75 2.25
N VAL A 140 -10.50 -2.50 2.54
CA VAL A 140 -11.60 -2.71 1.58
C VAL A 140 -11.43 -1.79 0.37
N ASN A 141 -11.08 -0.52 0.59
CA ASN A 141 -10.79 0.43 -0.49
C ASN A 141 -9.60 -0.02 -1.36
N THR A 142 -8.52 -0.51 -0.74
CA THR A 142 -7.36 -1.04 -1.45
C THR A 142 -7.70 -2.30 -2.23
N PHE A 143 -8.45 -3.23 -1.66
CA PHE A 143 -8.94 -4.42 -2.36
C PHE A 143 -9.81 -4.04 -3.57
N ARG A 144 -10.70 -3.04 -3.44
CA ARG A 144 -11.48 -2.50 -4.56
C ARG A 144 -10.58 -2.02 -5.71
N LYS A 145 -9.50 -1.29 -5.41
CA LYS A 145 -8.53 -0.85 -6.44
C LYS A 145 -7.87 -2.05 -7.12
N CYS A 146 -7.50 -3.08 -6.37
CA CYS A 146 -6.95 -4.32 -6.95
C CYS A 146 -7.94 -5.01 -7.90
N MET A 147 -9.23 -5.08 -7.54
CA MET A 147 -10.26 -5.66 -8.42
C MET A 147 -10.40 -4.90 -9.74
N LEU A 148 -10.31 -3.56 -9.71
CA LEU A 148 -10.34 -2.76 -10.95
C LEU A 148 -9.12 -3.05 -11.84
N ILE A 149 -7.95 -3.25 -11.25
CA ILE A 149 -6.73 -3.62 -12.00
C ILE A 149 -6.90 -5.01 -12.61
N VAL A 150 -7.46 -5.97 -11.87
CA VAL A 150 -7.78 -7.31 -12.38
C VAL A 150 -8.72 -7.20 -13.59
N ILE A 151 -9.81 -6.43 -13.49
CA ILE A 151 -10.74 -6.18 -14.61
C ILE A 151 -9.98 -5.61 -15.82
N LYS A 152 -9.12 -4.60 -15.62
CA LYS A 152 -8.31 -3.99 -16.70
C LYS A 152 -7.47 -5.04 -17.44
N VAL A 153 -6.75 -5.88 -16.69
CA VAL A 153 -5.79 -6.85 -17.23
C VAL A 153 -6.48 -8.03 -17.90
N PHE A 154 -7.42 -8.68 -17.21
CA PHE A 154 -8.07 -9.89 -17.74
C PHE A 154 -9.08 -9.58 -18.85
N LEU A 155 -9.66 -8.38 -18.85
CA LEU A 155 -10.53 -7.95 -19.94
C LEU A 155 -9.78 -7.14 -21.01
N SER A 156 -8.46 -7.22 -21.07
CA SER A 156 -7.61 -6.40 -21.97
C SER A 156 -7.98 -6.53 -23.46
N GLN A 157 -8.47 -7.71 -23.87
CA GLN A 157 -8.89 -8.03 -25.24
C GLN A 157 -10.30 -7.53 -25.59
N PHE A 158 -11.14 -7.24 -24.60
CA PHE A 158 -12.50 -6.76 -24.84
C PHE A 158 -12.52 -5.28 -25.20
N SER A 159 -13.62 -4.82 -25.79
CA SER A 159 -13.81 -3.40 -26.08
C SER A 159 -13.77 -2.56 -24.80
N SER A 160 -13.24 -1.33 -24.89
CA SER A 160 -13.15 -0.41 -23.75
C SER A 160 -14.50 -0.15 -23.09
N GLY A 161 -15.59 -0.16 -23.88
CA GLY A 161 -16.96 -0.05 -23.37
C GLY A 161 -17.33 -1.18 -22.42
N TYR A 162 -17.06 -2.43 -22.78
CA TYR A 162 -17.32 -3.60 -21.92
C TYR A 162 -16.56 -3.52 -20.59
N LYS A 163 -15.26 -3.17 -20.63
CA LYS A 163 -14.45 -3.00 -19.43
C LYS A 163 -15.04 -1.93 -18.51
N GLY A 164 -15.46 -0.80 -19.08
CA GLY A 164 -16.08 0.30 -18.36
C GLY A 164 -17.38 -0.13 -17.67
N MET A 165 -18.24 -0.88 -18.35
CA MET A 165 -19.49 -1.38 -17.78
C MET A 165 -19.23 -2.30 -16.58
N VAL A 166 -18.32 -3.27 -16.71
CA VAL A 166 -17.97 -4.18 -15.62
C VAL A 166 -17.37 -3.42 -14.42
N ALA A 167 -16.48 -2.45 -14.69
CA ALA A 167 -15.91 -1.59 -13.65
C ALA A 167 -16.98 -0.75 -12.93
N ILE A 168 -17.94 -0.16 -13.66
CA ILE A 168 -19.03 0.61 -13.08
C ILE A 168 -19.92 -0.27 -12.20
N ILE A 169 -20.26 -1.49 -12.64
CA ILE A 169 -21.05 -2.43 -11.83
C ILE A 169 -20.33 -2.76 -10.51
N LEU A 170 -19.03 -3.04 -10.56
CA LEU A 170 -18.21 -3.27 -9.37
C LEU A 170 -18.20 -2.04 -8.45
N LEU A 171 -18.05 -0.83 -9.01
CA LEU A 171 -18.08 0.42 -8.24
C LEU A 171 -19.43 0.67 -7.58
N ILE A 172 -20.54 0.42 -8.28
CA ILE A 172 -21.90 0.54 -7.71
C ILE A 172 -22.08 -0.48 -6.59
N ALA A 173 -21.70 -1.74 -6.80
CA ALA A 173 -21.81 -2.77 -5.78
C ALA A 173 -21.02 -2.41 -4.51
N THR A 174 -19.76 -2.00 -4.66
CA THR A 174 -18.91 -1.60 -3.53
C THR A 174 -19.40 -0.32 -2.85
N TRP A 175 -19.95 0.63 -3.60
CA TRP A 175 -20.57 1.83 -3.04
C TRP A 175 -21.83 1.51 -2.23
N ARG A 176 -22.66 0.57 -2.68
CA ARG A 176 -23.81 0.08 -1.90
C ARG A 176 -23.35 -0.54 -0.59
N VAL A 177 -22.34 -1.42 -0.63
CA VAL A 177 -21.75 -2.00 0.58
C VAL A 177 -21.21 -0.91 1.51
N GLN A 178 -20.57 0.13 0.95
CA GLN A 178 -20.12 1.29 1.71
C GLN A 178 -21.27 2.01 2.41
N LEU A 179 -22.41 2.24 1.76
CA LEU A 179 -23.57 2.87 2.40
C LEU A 179 -24.18 2.02 3.51
N TYR A 180 -24.24 0.69 3.35
CA TYR A 180 -24.75 -0.18 4.42
C TYR A 180 -23.80 -0.26 5.62
N LEU A 181 -22.50 -0.15 5.37
CA LEU A 181 -21.45 -0.25 6.38
C LEU A 181 -20.89 1.11 6.83
N CYS A 182 -21.44 2.25 6.37
CA CYS A 182 -21.10 3.63 6.77
C CYS A 182 -22.31 4.29 7.43
#